data_AF-A0A932VFD6-F1
#
_entry.id   AF-A0A932VFD6-F1
#
_cell.length_a   1.000
_cell.length_b   1.000
_cell.length_c   1.000
_cell.angle_alpha   90.00
_cell.angle_beta   90.00
_cell.angle_gamma   90.00
#
_symmetry.space_group_name_H-M   'P 1'
#
loop_
_entity.id
_entity.type
_entity.pdbx_description
1 polymer ?
#
loop_
_entity_poly.entity_id
_entity_poly.type
_entity_poly.pdbx_seq_one_letter_code
_entity_poly.pdbx_strand_id
1 'polypeptide(L)'
;LVLVLSGAHRDALRAVTWWFPVVGRVPYKGFFDFALARRAELELAAEGYDTYLRPSPAFSTLGFFNDPLLSTTLGEDSLEIVNTVVHELTHNRFYAKGEAVFNESFASFVGARGAERFFLARGDTASARRVAARWGDDLLLGAVWERTYRALDSAFAAHPGDEGRSARLAARDSIYARARTELVDSVAPRLRTIDRRYAQRVRLDNAALLARRIYATGLDDFEAVYAREGGDVRQALERVITIARGAGGASGAAVHAWVTPRR
;
A
#
# COMPACT_ATOMS: atom_id res chain seq x y z
N LEU A 1 17.81 2.20 -11.63
CA LEU A 1 16.57 2.94 -11.31
C LEU A 1 15.60 2.77 -12.49
N VAL A 2 14.34 2.44 -12.24
CA VAL A 2 13.30 2.35 -13.28
C VAL A 2 12.19 3.35 -12.94
N LEU A 3 11.51 3.89 -13.94
CA LEU A 3 10.26 4.62 -13.72
C LEU A 3 9.07 3.67 -13.91
N VAL A 4 8.10 3.75 -13.01
CA VAL A 4 6.86 2.97 -13.08
C VAL A 4 5.70 3.92 -13.29
N LEU A 5 4.98 3.71 -14.39
CA LEU A 5 3.74 4.41 -14.74
C LEU A 5 2.54 3.57 -14.29
N SER A 6 1.66 4.19 -13.51
CA SER A 6 0.32 3.68 -13.24
C SER A 6 -0.71 4.62 -13.86
N GLY A 7 -1.84 4.05 -14.30
CA GLY A 7 -2.98 4.81 -14.80
C GLY A 7 -4.26 4.34 -14.13
N ALA A 8 -5.25 5.23 -14.03
CA ALA A 8 -6.56 4.88 -13.49
C ALA A 8 -7.68 5.67 -14.15
N HIS A 9 -8.85 5.05 -14.25
CA HIS A 9 -10.08 5.77 -14.58
C HIS A 9 -10.35 6.86 -13.55
N ARG A 10 -10.81 8.03 -14.01
CA ARG A 10 -11.08 9.17 -13.12
C ARG A 10 -12.34 8.96 -12.27
N ASP A 11 -13.27 8.19 -12.77
CA ASP A 11 -14.62 8.00 -12.23
C ASP A 11 -14.87 6.58 -11.70
N ALA A 12 -13.81 5.78 -11.57
CA ALA A 12 -13.84 4.45 -10.96
C ALA A 12 -12.45 4.13 -10.38
N LEU A 13 -12.38 3.43 -9.24
CA LEU A 13 -11.12 2.88 -8.72
C LEU A 13 -10.69 1.64 -9.53
N ARG A 14 -10.44 1.84 -10.82
CA ARG A 14 -10.03 0.82 -11.77
C ARG A 14 -8.74 1.24 -12.46
N ALA A 15 -7.72 0.39 -12.34
CA ALA A 15 -6.44 0.61 -12.98
C ALA A 15 -6.54 0.44 -14.50
N VAL A 16 -5.78 1.25 -15.23
CA VAL A 16 -5.39 0.94 -16.62
C VAL A 16 -4.45 -0.25 -16.56
N THR A 17 -4.63 -1.20 -17.47
CA THR A 17 -3.80 -2.42 -17.52
C THR A 17 -3.07 -2.55 -18.84
N TRP A 18 -1.84 -3.03 -18.77
CA TRP A 18 -1.01 -3.37 -19.92
C TRP A 18 -0.93 -4.89 -20.05
N TRP A 19 -1.07 -5.40 -21.27
CA TRP A 19 -0.95 -6.83 -21.54
C TRP A 19 0.46 -7.18 -22.01
N PHE A 20 1.03 -8.24 -21.43
CA PHE A 20 2.31 -8.81 -21.81
C PHE A 20 2.15 -10.30 -22.11
N PRO A 21 2.79 -10.85 -23.18
CA PRO A 21 2.56 -12.21 -23.65
C PRO A 21 2.73 -13.34 -22.62
N VAL A 22 3.54 -13.12 -21.58
CA VAL A 22 3.83 -14.13 -20.54
C VAL A 22 3.16 -13.82 -19.20
N VAL A 23 3.08 -12.54 -18.84
CA VAL A 23 2.60 -12.09 -17.52
C VAL A 23 1.09 -11.80 -17.53
N GLY A 24 0.49 -11.60 -18.71
CA GLY A 24 -0.90 -11.20 -18.83
C GLY A 24 -1.10 -9.70 -18.55
N ARG A 25 -2.23 -9.34 -17.94
CA ARG A 25 -2.57 -7.94 -17.64
C ARG A 25 -1.97 -7.49 -16.31
N VAL A 26 -1.19 -6.42 -16.33
CA VAL A 26 -0.61 -5.80 -15.12
C VAL A 26 -1.06 -4.33 -14.98
N PRO A 27 -1.25 -3.83 -13.75
CA PRO A 27 -1.79 -2.50 -13.47
C PRO A 27 -0.74 -1.36 -13.50
N TYR A 28 0.46 -1.62 -14.02
CA TYR A 28 1.51 -0.62 -14.20
C TYR A 28 2.45 -1.00 -15.36
N LYS A 29 3.26 -0.04 -15.82
CA LYS A 29 4.30 -0.26 -16.83
C LYS A 29 5.63 0.35 -16.40
N GLY A 30 6.70 -0.46 -16.43
CA GLY A 30 8.06 -0.02 -16.15
C GLY A 30 8.78 0.54 -17.38
N PHE A 31 9.64 1.54 -17.17
CA PHE A 31 10.43 2.21 -18.21
C PHE A 31 11.87 2.44 -17.73
N PHE A 32 12.83 1.92 -18.51
CA PHE A 32 14.26 2.22 -18.33
C PHE A 32 14.67 3.53 -19.01
N ASP A 33 13.99 3.90 -20.10
CA ASP A 33 14.11 5.22 -20.74
C ASP A 33 13.12 6.21 -20.11
N PHE A 34 13.65 7.25 -19.46
CA PHE A 34 12.83 8.21 -18.71
C PHE A 34 12.09 9.17 -19.64
N ALA A 35 12.64 9.49 -20.82
CA ALA A 35 11.95 10.30 -21.81
C ALA A 35 10.75 9.53 -22.39
N LEU A 36 10.93 8.23 -22.64
CA LEU A 36 9.82 7.35 -23.04
C LEU A 36 8.75 7.26 -21.95
N ALA A 37 9.16 7.14 -20.68
CA ALA A 37 8.23 7.10 -19.56
C ALA A 37 7.35 8.37 -19.48
N ARG A 38 7.96 9.54 -19.67
CA ARG A 38 7.26 10.84 -19.66
C ARG A 38 6.31 11.00 -20.84
N ARG A 39 6.71 10.56 -22.04
CA ARG A 39 5.81 10.53 -23.20
C ARG A 39 4.59 9.65 -22.93
N ALA A 40 4.80 8.45 -22.42
CA ALA A 40 3.71 7.53 -22.09
C ALA A 40 2.76 8.09 -21.00
N GLU A 41 3.29 8.81 -20.00
CA GLU A 41 2.47 9.50 -19.00
C GLU A 41 1.59 10.59 -19.64
N LEU A 42 2.14 11.37 -20.58
CA LEU A 42 1.41 12.43 -21.28
C LEU A 42 0.33 11.88 -22.21
N GLU A 43 0.64 10.82 -22.97
CA GLU A 43 -0.33 10.13 -23.84
C GLU A 43 -1.51 9.62 -23.01
N LEU A 44 -1.22 8.92 -21.90
CA LEU A 44 -2.25 8.38 -21.03
C LEU A 44 -3.08 9.47 -20.34
N ALA A 45 -2.46 10.61 -20.00
CA ALA A 45 -3.20 11.76 -19.46
C ALA A 45 -4.09 12.43 -20.51
N ALA A 46 -3.66 12.50 -21.78
CA ALA A 46 -4.42 13.04 -22.90
C ALA A 46 -5.65 12.18 -23.23
N GLU A 47 -5.59 10.87 -22.97
CA GLU A 47 -6.74 9.94 -23.04
C GLU A 47 -7.74 10.14 -21.87
N GLY A 48 -7.46 11.04 -20.93
CA GLY A 48 -8.39 11.41 -19.86
C GLY A 48 -8.27 10.55 -18.59
N TYR A 49 -7.18 9.80 -18.43
CA TYR A 49 -6.89 9.05 -17.22
C TYR A 49 -6.21 9.92 -16.14
N ASP A 50 -6.29 9.47 -14.89
CA ASP A 50 -5.34 9.88 -13.86
C ASP A 50 -4.05 9.07 -14.06
N THR A 51 -2.89 9.70 -13.91
CA THR A 51 -1.58 9.07 -14.18
C THR A 51 -0.65 9.26 -13.00
N TYR A 52 0.20 8.27 -12.72
CA TYR A 52 1.20 8.39 -11.67
C TYR A 52 2.51 7.77 -12.11
N LEU A 53 3.47 8.62 -12.50
CA LEU A 53 4.82 8.22 -12.82
C LEU A 53 5.76 8.46 -11.64
N ARG A 54 6.37 7.40 -11.13
CA ARG A 54 7.29 7.46 -9.99
C ARG A 54 8.56 6.65 -10.25
N PRO A 55 9.70 7.02 -9.64
CA PRO A 55 10.80 6.08 -9.51
C PRO A 55 10.37 4.88 -8.68
N SER A 56 10.88 3.70 -9.02
CA SER A 56 10.77 2.50 -8.19
C SER A 56 12.17 2.00 -7.86
N PRO A 57 12.54 1.94 -6.55
CA PRO A 57 13.84 1.44 -6.12
C PRO A 57 13.94 -0.08 -6.23
N ALA A 58 12.81 -0.78 -6.32
CA ALA A 58 12.69 -2.20 -6.62
C ALA A 58 11.62 -2.43 -7.71
N PHE A 59 11.71 -3.54 -8.42
CA PHE A 59 10.65 -4.00 -9.33
C PHE A 59 9.83 -5.03 -8.56
N SER A 60 8.60 -4.69 -8.16
CA SER A 60 7.70 -5.66 -7.53
C SER A 60 6.81 -6.27 -8.58
N THR A 61 6.93 -7.58 -8.77
CA THR A 61 6.16 -8.38 -9.72
C THR A 61 4.76 -8.72 -9.22
N LEU A 62 4.26 -8.04 -8.17
CA LEU A 62 2.94 -8.27 -7.58
C LEU A 62 2.73 -9.72 -7.12
N GLY A 63 3.82 -10.39 -6.71
CA GLY A 63 3.83 -11.78 -6.29
C GLY A 63 3.83 -12.82 -7.42
N PHE A 64 4.16 -12.45 -8.66
CA PHE A 64 4.35 -13.41 -9.76
C PHE A 64 5.79 -13.97 -9.83
N PHE A 65 6.78 -13.26 -9.29
CA PHE A 65 8.19 -13.67 -9.23
C PHE A 65 8.85 -13.15 -7.94
N ASN A 66 10.09 -13.58 -7.68
CA ASN A 66 10.91 -13.03 -6.60
C ASN A 66 11.20 -11.56 -6.90
N ASP A 67 10.82 -10.66 -6.00
CA ASP A 67 11.07 -9.23 -6.12
C ASP A 67 12.50 -8.93 -5.67
N PRO A 68 13.46 -8.71 -6.59
CA PRO A 68 14.86 -8.68 -6.21
C PRO A 68 15.18 -7.37 -5.49
N LEU A 69 15.86 -7.46 -4.36
CA LEU A 69 16.54 -6.33 -3.72
C LEU A 69 17.55 -5.76 -4.73
N LEU A 70 17.25 -4.61 -5.31
CA LEU A 70 18.16 -3.94 -6.24
C LEU A 70 19.30 -3.27 -5.48
N SER A 71 20.44 -3.03 -6.13
CA SER A 71 21.56 -2.29 -5.53
C SER A 71 21.18 -0.87 -5.08
N THR A 72 20.10 -0.29 -5.60
CA THR A 72 19.53 0.97 -5.12
C THR A 72 18.92 0.88 -3.72
N THR A 73 18.50 -0.31 -3.28
CA THR A 73 18.06 -0.57 -1.90
C THR A 73 19.24 -0.55 -0.92
N LEU A 74 20.47 -0.82 -1.38
CA LEU A 74 21.69 -0.75 -0.55
C LEU A 74 22.11 0.69 -0.21
N GLY A 75 21.51 1.69 -0.86
CA GLY A 75 21.71 3.11 -0.54
C GLY A 75 20.78 3.65 0.56
N GLU A 76 19.85 2.84 1.07
CA GLU A 76 18.94 3.20 2.15
C GLU A 76 19.56 2.86 3.53
N ASP A 77 19.13 3.58 4.58
CA ASP A 77 19.55 3.29 5.97
C ASP A 77 19.36 1.79 6.28
N SER A 78 20.22 1.21 7.12
CA SER A 78 20.15 -0.20 7.54
C SER A 78 18.77 -0.64 8.06
N LEU A 79 17.94 0.30 8.49
CA LEU A 79 16.56 0.07 8.94
C LEU A 79 15.65 -0.44 7.82
N GLU A 80 15.67 0.21 6.65
CA GLU A 80 14.79 -0.13 5.52
C GLU A 80 15.21 -1.45 4.88
N ILE A 81 16.52 -1.73 4.85
CA ILE A 81 17.04 -3.01 4.37
C ILE A 81 16.53 -4.17 5.22
N VAL A 82 16.59 -4.05 6.56
CA VAL A 82 16.09 -5.11 7.45
C VAL A 82 14.58 -5.29 7.27
N ASN A 83 13.81 -4.20 7.21
CA ASN A 83 12.36 -4.26 6.96
C ASN A 83 12.07 -5.00 5.65
N THR A 84 12.71 -4.58 4.56
CA THR A 84 12.52 -5.17 3.23
C THR A 84 12.92 -6.65 3.20
N VAL A 85 14.06 -7.03 3.79
CA VAL A 85 14.46 -8.45 3.86
C VAL A 85 13.39 -9.28 4.59
N VAL A 86 12.87 -8.78 5.71
CA VAL A 86 11.82 -9.49 6.46
C VAL A 86 10.49 -9.52 5.69
N HIS A 87 10.14 -8.44 4.99
CA HIS A 87 8.98 -8.39 4.08
C HIS A 87 9.06 -9.51 3.03
N GLU A 88 10.17 -9.59 2.29
CA GLU A 88 10.35 -10.62 1.26
C GLU A 88 10.39 -12.04 1.84
N LEU A 89 11.00 -12.24 3.02
CA LEU A 89 10.95 -13.53 3.71
C LEU A 89 9.53 -13.93 4.13
N THR A 90 8.63 -12.97 4.31
CA THR A 90 7.22 -13.23 4.63
C THR A 90 6.52 -13.88 3.44
N HIS A 91 6.78 -13.40 2.22
CA HIS A 91 6.24 -13.99 0.99
C HIS A 91 6.72 -15.44 0.79
N ASN A 92 7.95 -15.77 1.20
CA ASN A 92 8.45 -17.15 1.20
C ASN A 92 7.74 -18.05 2.23
N ARG A 93 7.25 -17.47 3.34
CA ARG A 93 6.57 -18.20 4.41
C ARG A 93 5.10 -18.44 4.08
N PHE A 94 4.41 -17.44 3.54
CA PHE A 94 2.99 -17.52 3.22
C PHE A 94 2.62 -16.58 2.07
N TYR A 95 1.81 -17.09 1.15
CA TYR A 95 1.25 -16.32 0.05
C TYR A 95 -0.19 -16.80 -0.22
N ALA A 96 -1.17 -15.91 -0.09
CA ALA A 96 -2.56 -16.17 -0.41
C ALA A 96 -2.79 -15.94 -1.92
N LYS A 97 -3.06 -17.02 -2.65
CA LYS A 97 -3.19 -16.97 -4.12
C LYS A 97 -4.33 -16.04 -4.55
N GLY A 98 -4.01 -15.05 -5.39
CA GLY A 98 -4.98 -14.09 -5.93
C GLY A 98 -5.32 -12.92 -5.00
N GLU A 99 -4.72 -12.86 -3.81
CA GLU A 99 -5.02 -11.83 -2.80
C GLU A 99 -3.84 -10.84 -2.63
N ALA A 100 -3.38 -10.23 -3.72
CA ALA A 100 -2.18 -9.40 -3.73
C ALA A 100 -2.17 -8.28 -2.67
N VAL A 101 -3.29 -7.56 -2.50
CA VAL A 101 -3.42 -6.49 -1.49
C VAL A 101 -3.21 -7.04 -0.07
N PHE A 102 -3.78 -8.21 0.22
CA PHE A 102 -3.59 -8.86 1.51
C PHE A 102 -2.13 -9.27 1.70
N ASN A 103 -1.52 -9.92 0.71
CA ASN A 103 -0.14 -10.40 0.81
C ASN A 103 0.84 -9.26 1.08
N GLU A 104 0.75 -8.16 0.32
CA GLU A 104 1.65 -7.01 0.49
C GLU A 104 1.41 -6.26 1.80
N SER A 105 0.15 -6.09 2.22
CA SER A 105 -0.16 -5.43 3.50
C SER A 105 0.28 -6.30 4.69
N PHE A 106 0.12 -7.62 4.59
CA PHE A 106 0.60 -8.56 5.61
C PHE A 106 2.13 -8.58 5.69
N ALA A 107 2.82 -8.66 4.55
CA ALA A 107 4.28 -8.60 4.49
C ALA A 107 4.82 -7.27 5.04
N SER A 108 4.14 -6.15 4.78
CA SER A 108 4.53 -4.83 5.32
C SER A 108 4.45 -4.79 6.84
N PHE A 109 3.39 -5.36 7.42
CA PHE A 109 3.24 -5.50 8.87
C PHE A 109 4.36 -6.38 9.47
N VAL A 110 4.63 -7.55 8.89
CA VAL A 110 5.68 -8.47 9.38
C VAL A 110 7.06 -7.84 9.21
N GLY A 111 7.30 -7.14 8.10
CA GLY A 111 8.52 -6.38 7.84
C GLY A 111 8.80 -5.35 8.92
N ALA A 112 7.82 -4.51 9.23
CA ALA A 112 7.94 -3.48 10.26
C ALA A 112 8.17 -4.05 11.67
N ARG A 113 7.32 -4.97 12.13
CA ARG A 113 7.42 -5.56 13.48
C ARG A 113 8.60 -6.51 13.61
N GLY A 114 8.98 -7.20 12.54
CA GLY A 114 10.15 -8.07 12.50
C GLY A 114 11.46 -7.27 12.51
N ALA A 115 11.52 -6.14 11.81
CA ALA A 115 12.66 -5.23 11.87
C ALA A 115 12.83 -4.62 13.26
N GLU A 116 11.74 -4.18 13.90
CA GLU A 116 11.77 -3.72 15.30
C GLU A 116 12.35 -4.81 16.22
N ARG A 117 11.85 -6.04 16.12
CA ARG A 117 12.36 -7.18 16.90
C ARG A 117 13.82 -7.49 16.61
N PHE A 118 14.26 -7.39 15.36
CA PHE A 118 15.65 -7.61 14.95
C PHE A 118 16.61 -6.66 15.67
N PHE A 119 16.30 -5.35 15.68
CA PHE A 119 17.15 -4.37 16.35
C PHE A 119 17.12 -4.51 17.88
N LEU A 120 15.95 -4.82 18.47
CA LEU A 120 15.85 -5.12 19.90
C LEU A 120 16.72 -6.32 20.32
N ALA A 121 16.70 -7.40 19.54
CA ALA A 121 17.51 -8.59 19.81
C ALA A 121 19.03 -8.32 19.76
N ARG A 122 19.45 -7.23 19.11
CA ARG A 122 20.84 -6.80 19.01
C ARG A 122 21.21 -5.71 20.02
N GLY A 123 20.28 -5.32 20.90
CA GLY A 123 20.48 -4.23 21.86
C GLY A 123 20.42 -2.83 21.24
N ASP A 124 20.10 -2.70 19.94
CA ASP A 124 19.99 -1.42 19.25
C ASP A 124 18.59 -0.81 19.44
N THR A 125 18.36 -0.28 20.64
CA THR A 125 17.08 0.32 21.02
C THR A 125 16.78 1.63 20.27
N ALA A 126 17.79 2.28 19.70
CA ALA A 126 17.61 3.52 18.93
C ALA A 126 17.01 3.20 17.56
N SER A 127 17.58 2.23 16.85
CA SER A 127 17.07 1.75 15.57
C SER A 127 15.68 1.13 15.71
N ALA A 128 15.45 0.32 16.76
CA ALA A 128 14.13 -0.23 17.05
C ALA A 128 13.06 0.87 17.22
N ARG A 129 13.36 1.93 17.97
CA ARG A 129 12.46 3.08 18.13
C ARG A 129 12.19 3.82 16.83
N ARG A 130 13.19 3.98 15.95
CA ARG A 130 13.02 4.61 14.63
C ARG A 130 12.09 3.77 13.74
N VAL A 131 12.28 2.46 13.69
CA VAL A 131 11.40 1.53 12.94
C VAL A 131 9.96 1.58 13.48
N ALA A 132 9.78 1.50 14.80
CA ALA A 132 8.46 1.59 15.41
C ALA A 132 7.78 2.94 15.19
N ALA A 133 8.54 4.04 15.19
CA ALA A 133 8.03 5.37 14.88
C ALA A 133 7.58 5.46 13.41
N ARG A 134 8.37 4.88 12.49
CA ARG A 134 8.03 4.82 11.07
C ARG A 134 6.76 4.02 10.82
N TRP A 135 6.67 2.82 11.40
CA TRP A 135 5.45 2.00 11.32
C TRP A 135 4.22 2.75 11.85
N GLY A 136 4.36 3.50 12.94
CA GLY A 136 3.27 4.33 13.46
C GLY A 136 2.81 5.40 12.46
N ASP A 137 3.71 6.01 11.69
CA ASP A 137 3.34 6.95 10.64
C ASP A 137 2.61 6.25 9.48
N ASP A 138 3.06 5.05 9.11
CA ASP A 138 2.43 4.23 8.06
C ASP A 138 1.01 3.79 8.47
N LEU A 139 0.78 3.43 9.74
CA LEU A 139 -0.56 3.17 10.29
C LEU A 139 -1.49 4.38 10.19
N LEU A 140 -0.99 5.57 10.56
CA LEU A 140 -1.77 6.81 10.49
C LEU A 140 -2.19 7.15 9.06
N LEU A 141 -1.25 7.05 8.13
CA LEU A 141 -1.50 7.30 6.72
C LEU A 141 -2.40 6.21 6.11
N GLY A 142 -2.14 4.95 6.41
CA GLY A 142 -2.93 3.79 5.96
C GLY A 142 -4.40 3.94 6.31
N ALA A 143 -4.71 4.35 7.53
CA ALA A 143 -6.10 4.59 7.95
C ALA A 143 -6.81 5.67 7.13
N VAL A 144 -6.09 6.73 6.71
CA VAL A 144 -6.65 7.79 5.84
C VAL A 144 -6.88 7.25 4.43
N TRP A 145 -5.91 6.52 3.88
CA TRP A 145 -6.04 5.88 2.57
C TRP A 145 -7.24 4.94 2.55
N GLU A 146 -7.42 4.19 3.62
CA GLU A 146 -8.56 3.30 3.83
C GLU A 146 -9.91 3.98 3.78
N ARG A 147 -10.08 5.03 4.58
CA ARG A 147 -11.30 5.83 4.50
C ARG A 147 -11.51 6.43 3.11
N THR A 148 -10.42 6.87 2.48
CA THR A 148 -10.47 7.50 1.15
C THR A 148 -10.93 6.52 0.08
N TYR A 149 -10.34 5.33 -0.03
CA TYR A 149 -10.77 4.37 -1.06
C TYR A 149 -12.16 3.82 -0.81
N ARG A 150 -12.55 3.58 0.45
CA ARG A 150 -13.92 3.14 0.78
C ARG A 150 -14.95 4.21 0.39
N ALA A 151 -14.64 5.49 0.65
CA ALA A 151 -15.51 6.59 0.26
C ALA A 151 -15.63 6.72 -1.27
N LEU A 152 -14.53 6.53 -2.01
CA LEU A 152 -14.54 6.56 -3.47
C LEU A 152 -15.31 5.37 -4.05
N ASP A 153 -15.04 4.14 -3.59
CA ASP A 153 -15.75 2.94 -4.05
C ASP A 153 -17.27 3.10 -3.83
N SER A 154 -17.68 3.60 -2.66
CA SER A 154 -19.08 3.89 -2.34
C SER A 154 -19.68 4.98 -3.25
N ALA A 155 -18.98 6.11 -3.41
CA ALA A 155 -19.45 7.21 -4.26
C ALA A 155 -19.55 6.81 -5.73
N PHE A 156 -18.64 5.98 -6.22
CA PHE A 156 -18.67 5.48 -7.59
C PHE A 156 -19.79 4.46 -7.80
N ALA A 157 -20.05 3.58 -6.84
CA ALA A 157 -21.15 2.64 -6.90
C ALA A 157 -22.54 3.32 -6.80
N ALA A 158 -22.65 4.43 -6.06
CA ALA A 158 -23.90 5.17 -5.87
C ALA A 158 -24.42 5.87 -7.14
N HIS A 159 -23.56 6.07 -8.14
CA HIS A 159 -23.89 6.75 -9.38
C HIS A 159 -23.52 5.84 -10.57
N PRO A 160 -24.28 4.78 -10.88
CA PRO A 160 -23.97 3.89 -11.99
C PRO A 160 -24.24 4.54 -13.37
N GLY A 161 -23.73 3.92 -14.43
CA GLY A 161 -23.97 4.35 -15.82
C GLY A 161 -23.21 5.62 -16.24
N ASP A 162 -23.32 5.97 -17.52
CA ASP A 162 -22.57 7.11 -18.09
C ASP A 162 -23.11 8.46 -17.60
N GLU A 163 -24.43 8.57 -17.37
CA GLU A 163 -25.07 9.77 -16.81
C GLU A 163 -24.55 10.13 -15.42
N GLY A 164 -24.14 9.11 -14.64
CA GLY A 164 -23.56 9.28 -13.30
C GLY A 164 -22.13 9.82 -13.31
N ARG A 165 -21.44 9.89 -14.46
CA ARG A 165 -20.01 10.24 -14.53
C ARG A 165 -19.70 11.60 -13.88
N SER A 166 -20.49 12.63 -14.18
CA SER A 166 -20.28 13.97 -13.61
C SER A 166 -20.44 13.97 -12.08
N ALA A 167 -21.41 13.23 -11.55
CA ALA A 167 -21.62 13.08 -10.11
C ALA A 167 -20.46 12.32 -9.45
N ARG A 168 -19.96 11.24 -10.07
CA ARG A 168 -18.78 10.50 -9.60
C ARG A 168 -17.54 11.41 -9.50
N LEU A 169 -17.29 12.22 -10.52
CA LEU A 169 -16.16 13.16 -10.53
C LEU A 169 -16.29 14.24 -9.44
N ALA A 170 -17.48 14.83 -9.28
CA ALA A 170 -17.72 15.82 -8.22
C ALA A 170 -17.57 15.23 -6.80
N ALA A 171 -18.07 14.00 -6.60
CA ALA A 171 -17.93 13.29 -5.33
C ALA A 171 -16.46 12.96 -5.04
N ARG A 172 -15.72 12.48 -6.03
CA ARG A 172 -14.28 12.23 -5.95
C ARG A 172 -13.51 13.48 -5.52
N ASP A 173 -13.74 14.60 -6.18
CA ASP A 173 -13.01 15.84 -5.89
C ASP A 173 -13.30 16.31 -4.45
N SER A 174 -14.55 16.19 -3.99
CA SER A 174 -14.93 16.44 -2.59
C SER A 174 -14.26 15.48 -1.60
N ILE A 175 -14.13 14.20 -1.95
CA ILE A 175 -13.43 13.20 -1.13
C ILE A 175 -11.95 13.54 -1.04
N TYR A 176 -11.30 13.92 -2.14
CA TYR A 176 -9.90 14.34 -2.12
C TYR A 176 -9.68 15.60 -1.29
N ALA A 177 -10.57 16.58 -1.37
CA ALA A 177 -10.50 17.77 -0.53
C ALA A 177 -10.56 17.40 0.97
N ARG A 178 -11.50 16.54 1.37
CA ARG A 178 -11.59 16.05 2.75
C ARG A 178 -10.34 15.27 3.18
N ALA A 179 -9.85 14.37 2.32
CA ALA A 179 -8.63 13.61 2.59
C ALA A 179 -7.41 14.54 2.76
N ARG A 180 -7.30 15.59 1.93
CA ARG A 180 -6.26 16.62 2.08
C ARG A 180 -6.34 17.32 3.43
N THR A 181 -7.52 17.79 3.82
CA THR A 181 -7.75 18.43 5.12
C THR A 181 -7.36 17.49 6.26
N GLU A 182 -7.82 16.23 6.25
CA GLU A 182 -7.48 15.25 7.28
C GLU A 182 -5.97 14.99 7.36
N LEU A 183 -5.31 14.83 6.21
CA LEU A 183 -3.87 14.63 6.14
C LEU A 183 -3.10 15.79 6.75
N VAL A 184 -3.47 17.03 6.44
CA VAL A 184 -2.74 18.22 6.87
C VAL A 184 -3.05 18.57 8.32
N ASP A 185 -4.33 18.55 8.71
CA ASP A 185 -4.76 19.12 9.99
C ASP A 185 -4.73 18.08 11.11
N SER A 186 -5.01 16.81 10.80
CA SER A 186 -5.13 15.74 11.81
C SER A 186 -3.93 14.80 11.82
N VAL A 187 -3.36 14.47 10.66
CA VAL A 187 -2.34 13.41 10.54
C VAL A 187 -0.93 14.00 10.60
N ALA A 188 -0.63 15.02 9.81
CA ALA A 188 0.70 15.62 9.74
C ALA A 188 1.27 16.05 11.10
N PRO A 189 0.49 16.64 12.03
CA PRO A 189 1.01 17.00 13.36
C PRO A 189 1.48 15.79 14.18
N ARG A 190 0.95 14.59 13.89
CA ARG A 190 1.22 13.35 14.60
C ARG A 190 2.34 12.51 13.98
N LEU A 191 2.76 12.83 12.75
CA LEU A 191 3.87 12.14 12.08
C LEU A 191 5.19 12.38 12.83
N ARG A 192 5.95 11.32 13.04
CA ARG A 192 7.21 11.31 13.80
C ARG A 192 8.45 11.23 12.92
N THR A 193 8.34 10.61 11.75
CA THR A 193 9.44 10.30 10.84
C THR A 193 9.20 10.83 9.43
N ILE A 194 7.95 10.81 8.95
CA ILE A 194 7.57 11.34 7.65
C ILE A 194 7.45 12.86 7.75
N ASP A 195 8.16 13.59 6.85
CA ASP A 195 8.09 15.05 6.79
C ASP A 195 6.63 15.50 6.59
N ARG A 196 6.17 16.43 7.42
CA ARG A 196 4.79 16.96 7.40
C ARG A 196 4.40 17.58 6.06
N ARG A 197 5.37 18.10 5.28
CA ARG A 197 5.18 18.61 3.92
C ARG A 197 4.70 17.51 2.96
N TYR A 198 4.95 16.24 3.27
CA TYR A 198 4.36 15.12 2.55
C TYR A 198 2.83 15.21 2.53
N ALA A 199 2.19 15.48 3.66
CA ALA A 199 0.74 15.58 3.76
C ALA A 199 0.14 16.69 2.88
N GLN A 200 0.90 17.75 2.63
CA GLN A 200 0.50 18.86 1.75
C GLN A 200 0.68 18.54 0.26
N ARG A 201 1.71 17.74 -0.07
CA ARG A 201 2.17 17.51 -1.46
C ARG A 201 1.80 16.16 -2.03
N VAL A 202 1.41 15.20 -1.19
CA VAL A 202 1.08 13.85 -1.62
C VAL A 202 -0.02 13.91 -2.67
N ARG A 203 0.23 13.31 -3.83
CA ARG A 203 -0.71 13.31 -4.95
C ARG A 203 -1.99 12.57 -4.56
N LEU A 204 -3.14 13.21 -4.79
CA LEU A 204 -4.46 12.62 -4.60
C LEU A 204 -5.16 12.54 -5.96
N ASP A 205 -5.04 11.38 -6.57
CA ASP A 205 -5.81 10.96 -7.73
C ASP A 205 -5.95 9.42 -7.72
N ASN A 206 -6.76 8.87 -8.63
CA ASN A 206 -7.06 7.44 -8.58
C ASN A 206 -5.82 6.57 -8.87
N ALA A 207 -4.90 7.04 -9.72
CA ALA A 207 -3.68 6.29 -10.05
C ALA A 207 -2.71 6.24 -8.86
N ALA A 208 -2.51 7.38 -8.19
CA ALA A 208 -1.69 7.49 -7.00
C ALA A 208 -2.29 6.71 -5.81
N LEU A 209 -3.61 6.71 -5.66
CA LEU A 209 -4.30 5.98 -4.60
C LEU A 209 -4.26 4.47 -4.84
N LEU A 210 -4.52 4.00 -6.07
CA LEU A 210 -4.43 2.56 -6.38
C LEU A 210 -3.02 2.02 -6.20
N ALA A 211 -1.99 2.80 -6.57
CA ALA A 211 -0.60 2.42 -6.32
C ALA A 211 -0.27 2.31 -4.82
N ARG A 212 -0.98 3.03 -3.94
CA ARG A 212 -0.83 2.96 -2.48
C ARG A 212 -1.67 1.86 -1.83
N ARG A 213 -2.87 1.60 -2.36
CA ARG A 213 -3.84 0.62 -1.83
C ARG A 213 -3.22 -0.77 -1.62
N ILE A 214 -2.26 -1.15 -2.48
CA ILE A 214 -1.58 -2.44 -2.40
C ILE A 214 -0.87 -2.65 -1.05
N TYR A 215 -0.28 -1.60 -0.47
CA TYR A 215 0.57 -1.70 0.73
C TYR A 215 -0.06 -1.14 2.00
N ALA A 216 -1.27 -0.58 1.93
CA ALA A 216 -1.82 0.27 2.99
C ALA A 216 -3.24 -0.11 3.43
N THR A 217 -3.69 -1.33 3.15
CA THR A 217 -5.05 -1.79 3.47
C THR A 217 -5.03 -2.71 4.68
N GLY A 218 -5.87 -2.43 5.70
CA GLY A 218 -6.05 -3.29 6.86
C GLY A 218 -4.80 -3.40 7.77
N LEU A 219 -3.92 -2.40 7.76
CA LEU A 219 -2.71 -2.42 8.61
C LEU A 219 -3.06 -2.39 10.11
N ASP A 220 -4.14 -1.70 10.46
CA ASP A 220 -4.70 -1.65 11.81
C ASP A 220 -5.25 -3.00 12.26
N ASP A 221 -5.82 -3.80 11.35
CA ASP A 221 -6.25 -5.16 11.66
C ASP A 221 -5.05 -6.04 12.02
N PHE A 222 -3.96 -6.00 11.25
CA PHE A 222 -2.74 -6.77 11.59
C PHE A 222 -2.11 -6.30 12.92
N GLU A 223 -2.11 -5.00 13.15
CA GLU A 223 -1.63 -4.42 14.40
C GLU A 223 -2.51 -4.83 15.60
N ALA A 224 -3.83 -4.95 15.41
CA ALA A 224 -4.73 -5.46 16.42
C ALA A 224 -4.51 -6.96 16.70
N VAL A 225 -4.16 -7.76 15.69
CA VAL A 225 -3.71 -9.14 15.91
C VAL A 225 -2.44 -9.17 16.75
N TYR A 226 -1.44 -8.36 16.40
CA TYR A 226 -0.20 -8.26 17.17
C TYR A 226 -0.42 -7.92 18.64
N ALA A 227 -1.27 -6.94 18.92
CA ALA A 227 -1.62 -6.56 20.29
C ALA A 227 -2.31 -7.71 21.05
N ARG A 228 -3.23 -8.44 20.41
CA ARG A 228 -3.94 -9.58 21.02
C ARG A 228 -3.06 -10.79 21.27
N GLU A 229 -2.05 -10.99 20.44
CA GLU A 229 -1.03 -12.03 20.61
C GLU A 229 0.13 -11.55 21.52
N GLY A 230 -0.12 -10.54 22.37
CA GLY A 230 0.80 -10.11 23.43
C GLY A 230 2.04 -9.36 22.95
N GLY A 231 2.01 -8.80 21.74
CA GLY A 231 3.18 -8.14 21.15
C GLY A 231 4.27 -9.12 20.68
N ASP A 232 3.92 -10.38 20.41
CA ASP A 232 4.84 -11.33 19.79
C ASP A 232 4.58 -11.45 18.28
N VAL A 233 5.48 -10.87 17.48
CA VAL A 233 5.39 -10.88 16.01
C VAL A 233 5.30 -12.30 15.43
N ARG A 234 5.91 -13.31 16.09
CA ARG A 234 5.84 -14.69 15.61
C ARG A 234 4.43 -15.26 15.80
N GLN A 235 3.83 -15.03 16.96
CA GLN A 235 2.47 -15.50 17.25
C GLN A 235 1.44 -14.76 16.37
N ALA A 236 1.60 -13.45 16.20
CA ALA A 236 0.78 -12.66 15.30
C ALA A 236 0.83 -13.16 13.85
N LEU A 237 2.04 -13.44 13.34
CA LEU A 237 2.25 -14.03 12.00
C LEU A 237 1.52 -15.37 11.86
N GLU A 238 1.72 -16.30 12.79
CA GLU A 238 1.09 -17.63 12.73
C GLU A 238 -0.44 -17.53 12.85
N ARG A 239 -0.95 -16.58 13.66
CA ARG A 239 -2.37 -16.30 13.78
C ARG A 239 -2.96 -15.83 12.45
N VAL A 240 -2.35 -14.83 11.82
CA VAL A 240 -2.82 -14.30 10.53
C VAL A 240 -2.81 -15.38 9.45
N ILE A 241 -1.73 -16.18 9.36
CA ILE A 241 -1.64 -17.29 8.42
C ILE A 241 -2.75 -18.32 8.65
N THR A 242 -3.03 -18.66 9.91
CA THR A 242 -4.09 -19.61 10.27
C THR A 242 -5.46 -19.08 9.82
N ILE A 243 -5.75 -17.80 10.08
CA ILE A 243 -7.00 -17.16 9.65
C ILE A 243 -7.11 -17.17 8.12
N ALA A 244 -6.06 -16.74 7.42
CA ALA A 244 -6.03 -16.65 5.96
C ALA A 244 -6.24 -18.01 5.28
N ARG A 245 -5.60 -19.08 5.79
CA ARG A 245 -5.80 -20.45 5.29
C ARG A 245 -7.24 -20.95 5.43
N GLY A 246 -7.95 -20.49 6.46
CA GLY A 246 -9.36 -20.80 6.67
C GLY A 246 -10.35 -19.94 5.87
N ALA A 247 -9.88 -18.88 5.20
CA ALA A 247 -10.75 -17.84 4.62
C ALA A 247 -11.25 -18.14 3.20
N GLY A 248 -10.62 -19.06 2.46
CA GLY A 248 -11.07 -19.46 1.12
C GLY A 248 -11.06 -18.34 0.07
N GLY A 249 -10.17 -17.36 0.17
CA GLY A 249 -10.03 -16.26 -0.80
C GLY A 249 -10.52 -14.88 -0.31
N ALA A 250 -10.76 -14.73 1.00
CA ALA A 250 -11.13 -13.45 1.62
C ALA A 250 -10.31 -13.19 2.91
N SER A 251 -9.00 -13.42 2.83
CA SER A 251 -8.07 -13.41 3.96
C SER A 251 -8.12 -12.11 4.76
N GLY A 252 -8.12 -10.95 4.09
CA GLY A 252 -8.22 -9.65 4.78
C GLY A 252 -9.53 -9.48 5.56
N ALA A 253 -10.67 -9.85 4.96
CA ALA A 253 -11.97 -9.77 5.63
C ALA A 253 -12.07 -10.75 6.81
N ALA A 254 -11.45 -11.93 6.71
CA ALA A 254 -11.39 -12.90 7.79
C ALA A 254 -10.55 -12.38 8.98
N VAL A 255 -9.42 -11.73 8.70
CA VAL A 255 -8.62 -11.07 9.75
C VAL A 255 -9.42 -9.95 10.41
N HIS A 256 -10.07 -9.09 9.62
CA HIS A 256 -10.94 -8.02 10.12
C HIS A 256 -12.05 -8.55 11.04
N ALA A 257 -12.72 -9.63 10.62
CA ALA A 257 -13.76 -10.28 11.41
C ALA A 257 -13.24 -10.89 12.71
N TRP A 258 -11.99 -11.38 12.72
CA TRP A 258 -11.37 -11.92 13.92
C TRP A 258 -11.01 -10.81 14.92
N VAL A 259 -10.50 -9.65 14.45
CA VAL A 259 -10.17 -8.51 15.33
C VAL A 259 -11.40 -7.69 15.75
N THR A 260 -12.52 -7.82 15.06
CA THR A 260 -13.76 -7.12 15.45
C THR A 260 -14.48 -7.91 16.56
N PRO A 261 -14.81 -7.29 17.72
CA PRO A 261 -15.58 -7.96 18.75
C PRO A 261 -16.93 -8.43 18.22
N ARG A 262 -17.30 -9.69 18.48
CA ARG A 262 -18.69 -10.15 18.28
C ARG A 262 -19.57 -9.45 19.31
N ARG A 263 -20.54 -8.67 18.83
CA ARG A 263 -21.60 -8.10 19.66
C ARG A 263 -22.53 -9.19 20.16
#